data_AF-A0A1H8Q2Z7-F1
#
_entry.id   AF-A0A1H8Q2Z7-F1
#
_cell.length_a   1.000
_cell.length_b   1.000
_cell.length_c   1.000
_cell.angle_alpha   90.00
_cell.angle_beta   90.00
_cell.angle_gamma   90.00
#
_symmetry.space_group_name_H-M   'P 1'
#
loop_
_entity.id
_entity.type
_entity.pdbx_description
1 polymer ?
#
loop_
_entity_poly.entity_id
_entity_poly.type
_entity_poly.pdbx_seq_one_letter_code
_entity_poly.pdbx_strand_id
1 'polypeptide(L)' 'MAQSTFPSSYVVPQAATPSTTPTEDDGTCAACPHPLSAHDRIGLRFCSATTAGTSDRGCVCRL' A
#
# COMPACT_ATOMS: atom_id res chain seq x y z
N MET A 1 -25.63 30.17 14.65
CA MET A 1 -25.25 29.85 13.26
C MET A 1 -23.80 30.25 13.03
N ALA A 2 -22.86 29.40 13.47
CA ALA A 2 -21.42 29.59 13.29
C ALA A 2 -21.02 29.00 11.94
N GLN A 3 -20.50 29.85 11.05
CA GLN A 3 -20.20 29.51 9.68
C GLN A 3 -18.79 28.92 9.64
N SER A 4 -18.68 27.63 9.32
CA SER A 4 -17.42 26.89 9.22
C SER A 4 -16.62 27.34 8.00
N THR A 5 -15.74 28.34 8.19
CA THR A 5 -14.76 28.76 7.20
C THR A 5 -13.58 27.78 7.18
N PHE A 6 -13.64 26.76 6.33
CA PHE A 6 -12.45 26.00 5.95
C PHE A 6 -11.77 26.73 4.78
N PRO A 7 -10.48 27.13 4.87
CA PRO A 7 -9.79 27.74 3.75
C PRO A 7 -9.61 26.73 2.62
N SER A 8 -10.14 27.06 1.44
CA SER A 8 -10.23 26.26 0.22
C SER A 8 -8.88 25.98 -0.47
N SER A 9 -7.78 25.90 0.27
CA SER A 9 -6.41 25.95 -0.26
C SER A 9 -5.50 24.80 0.20
N TYR A 10 -6.03 23.77 0.86
CA TYR A 10 -5.24 22.55 1.07
C TYR A 10 -5.12 21.79 -0.26
N VAL A 11 -4.14 22.19 -1.06
CA VAL A 11 -3.65 21.41 -2.19
C VAL A 11 -2.92 20.21 -1.58
N VAL A 12 -3.54 19.04 -1.63
CA VAL A 12 -2.84 17.79 -1.33
C VAL A 12 -1.81 17.62 -2.45
N PRO A 13 -0.49 17.62 -2.17
CA PRO A 13 0.48 17.26 -3.19
C PRO A 13 0.15 15.83 -3.62
N GLN A 14 -0.29 15.67 -4.87
CA GLN A 14 -0.55 14.37 -5.44
C GLN A 14 0.81 13.67 -5.53
N ALA A 15 1.10 12.81 -4.56
CA ALA A 15 2.26 11.93 -4.61
C ALA A 15 2.21 11.23 -5.95
N ALA A 16 3.22 11.50 -6.80
CA ALA A 16 3.33 10.93 -8.11
C ALA A 16 3.11 9.42 -7.99
N THR A 17 2.08 8.89 -8.65
CA THR A 17 1.90 7.45 -8.71
C THR A 17 3.09 6.92 -9.50
N PRO A 18 4.02 6.14 -8.91
CA PRO A 18 4.89 5.35 -9.75
C PRO A 18 3.95 4.42 -10.52
N SER A 19 3.87 4.60 -11.84
CA SER A 19 3.39 3.55 -12.74
C SER A 19 4.43 2.44 -12.70
N THR A 20 4.46 1.72 -11.58
CA THR A 20 5.10 0.42 -11.50
C THR A 20 4.21 -0.48 -12.34
N THR A 21 4.62 -0.72 -13.58
CA THR A 21 4.21 -1.92 -14.32
C THR A 21 4.22 -3.07 -13.32
N PRO A 22 3.13 -3.84 -13.17
CA PRO A 22 3.19 -5.04 -12.38
C PRO A 22 4.18 -5.95 -13.09
N THR A 23 5.44 -5.89 -12.66
CA THR A 23 6.34 -7.02 -12.79
C THR A 23 5.57 -8.12 -12.08
N GLU A 24 5.07 -9.07 -12.86
CA GLU A 24 4.59 -10.36 -12.37
C GLU A 24 5.79 -10.97 -11.65
N ASP A 25 5.95 -10.58 -10.39
CA ASP A 25 6.98 -11.12 -9.54
C ASP A 25 6.48 -12.51 -9.21
N ASP A 26 6.93 -13.50 -10.00
CA ASP A 26 6.79 -14.93 -9.70
C ASP A 26 7.51 -15.33 -8.38
N GLY A 27 7.83 -14.35 -7.52
CA GLY A 27 8.39 -14.53 -6.21
C GLY A 27 7.34 -14.90 -5.16
N THR A 28 7.83 -15.58 -4.13
CA THR A 28 7.05 -15.80 -2.90
C THR A 28 7.07 -14.53 -2.08
N CYS A 29 5.95 -14.15 -1.48
CA CYS A 29 5.90 -13.00 -0.61
C CYS A 29 6.85 -13.18 0.60
N ALA A 30 7.69 -12.20 0.89
CA ALA A 30 8.58 -12.26 2.05
C ALA A 30 7.85 -12.08 3.40
N ALA A 31 6.56 -11.71 3.39
CA ALA A 31 5.73 -11.55 4.58
C ALA A 31 4.73 -12.70 4.83
N CYS A 32 4.50 -13.60 3.85
CA CYS A 32 3.54 -14.71 3.95
C CYS A 32 3.85 -15.83 2.94
N PRO A 33 3.45 -17.09 3.21
CA PRO A 33 3.94 -18.27 2.48
C PRO A 33 3.28 -18.53 1.11
N HIS A 34 2.79 -17.50 0.43
CA HIS A 34 2.04 -17.64 -0.82
C HIS A 34 2.58 -16.69 -1.91
N PRO A 35 2.31 -16.97 -3.20
CA PRO A 35 2.94 -16.24 -4.29
C PRO A 35 2.48 -14.79 -4.34
N LEU A 36 3.37 -13.89 -4.76
CA LEU A 36 3.03 -12.46 -4.95
C LEU A 36 1.93 -12.25 -5.98
N SER A 37 1.80 -13.15 -6.97
CA SER A 37 0.70 -13.13 -7.94
C SER A 37 -0.69 -13.31 -7.31
N ALA A 38 -0.78 -13.83 -6.07
CA ALA A 38 -2.03 -13.91 -5.33
C ALA A 38 -2.40 -12.58 -4.64
N HIS A 39 -1.55 -11.56 -4.73
CA HIS A 39 -1.77 -10.26 -4.10
C HIS A 39 -2.43 -9.31 -5.08
N ASP A 40 -3.45 -8.60 -4.60
CA ASP A 40 -3.90 -7.39 -5.30
C ASP A 40 -2.92 -6.23 -5.06
N ARG A 41 -3.19 -5.08 -5.68
CA ARG A 41 -2.36 -3.88 -5.52
C ARG A 41 -2.28 -3.37 -4.07
N ILE A 42 -3.26 -3.68 -3.23
CA ILE A 42 -3.25 -3.34 -1.80
C ILE A 42 -2.35 -4.31 -1.07
N GLY A 43 -2.48 -5.62 -1.33
CA GLY A 43 -1.63 -6.68 -0.80
C GLY A 43 -0.15 -6.42 -1.05
N LEU A 44 0.22 -6.02 -2.27
CA LEU A 44 1.62 -5.68 -2.61
C LEU A 44 2.16 -4.50 -1.79
N ARG A 45 1.32 -3.50 -1.47
CA ARG A 45 1.72 -2.36 -0.62
C ARG A 45 1.91 -2.77 0.84
N PHE A 46 1.06 -3.66 1.35
CA PHE A 46 1.25 -4.22 2.68
C PHE A 46 2.50 -5.09 2.72
N CYS A 47 2.72 -5.94 1.73
CA CYS A 47 3.93 -6.74 1.59
C CYS A 47 5.17 -5.85 1.65
N SER A 48 5.25 -4.80 0.84
CA SER A 48 6.42 -3.91 0.82
C SER A 48 6.60 -3.14 2.13
N ALA A 49 5.52 -2.73 2.80
CA ALA A 49 5.60 -2.08 4.10
C ALA A 49 6.07 -3.03 5.21
N THR A 50 5.58 -4.28 5.20
CA THR A 50 5.98 -5.32 6.15
C THR A 50 7.42 -5.78 5.93
N THR A 51 7.93 -5.77 4.69
CA THR A 51 9.33 -6.10 4.42
C THR A 51 10.28 -4.92 4.67
N ALA A 52 9.86 -3.69 4.38
CA ALA A 52 10.68 -2.49 4.55
C ALA A 52 10.72 -1.99 6.01
N GLY A 53 9.71 -2.30 6.82
CA GLY A 53 9.65 -1.96 8.24
C GLY A 53 9.49 -3.20 9.10
N THR A 54 10.08 -3.21 10.31
CA THR A 54 9.82 -4.22 11.34
C THR A 54 8.42 -4.04 11.92
N SER A 55 7.40 -4.20 11.08
CA SER A 55 6.02 -4.14 11.51
C SER A 55 5.55 -5.56 11.81
N ASP A 56 5.20 -5.84 13.05
CA ASP A 56 4.60 -7.13 13.49
C ASP A 56 3.22 -7.40 12.85
N ARG A 57 2.74 -6.48 12.01
CA ARG A 57 1.52 -6.59 11.22
C ARG A 57 1.84 -7.43 10.00
N GLY A 58 1.42 -8.70 10.01
CA GLY A 58 1.54 -9.60 8.85
C GLY A 58 0.74 -9.11 7.64
N CYS A 59 0.92 -9.77 6.49
CA CYS A 59 0.22 -9.43 5.25
C CYS A 59 -1.32 -9.48 5.40
N VAL A 60 -2.02 -8.64 4.61
CA VAL A 60 -3.49 -8.50 4.65
C VAL A 60 -4.23 -9.80 4.35
N CYS A 61 -3.59 -10.73 3.65
CA CYS A 61 -4.13 -12.03 3.26
C CYS A 61 -4.35 -13.01 4.43
N ARG A 62 -4.10 -12.59 5.68
CA ARG A 62 -4.36 -13.37 6.90
C ARG A 62 -5.84 -13.30 7.35
N LEU A 63 -6.62 -12.39 6.78
CA LEU A 63 -8.07 -12.25 6.99
C LEU A 63 -8.83 -13.08 5.95
#